data_AF-A0A7Z9Y1X2-F1
#
_entry.id   AF-A0A7Z9Y1X2-F1
#
_cell.length_a   1.000
_cell.length_b   1.000
_cell.length_c   1.000
_cell.angle_alpha   90.00
_cell.angle_beta   90.00
_cell.angle_gamma   90.00
#
_symmetry.space_group_name_H-M   'P 1'
#
loop_
_entity.id
_entity.type
_entity.pdbx_description
1 polymer ?
#
loop_
_entity_poly.entity_id
_entity_poly.type
_entity_poly.pdbx_seq_one_letter_code
_entity_poly.pdbx_strand_id
1 'polypeptide(L)'
;MDATNTAVFPQDTAVVLLDNVGLGGQVYLEAAEETAVIPQRRGENALYVLTLDESPAPNYIFNPPPILTNWVSYAGYDAPVLAEDGKTAVWRVQWNTGEPSAADTHIFVHVLNKAGERKQVDTAVFLPAQWQPGDLVVNAFRIPWPENASLIRTGMYLYPSLEPILVFDAAGNPYTDAVEITIE
;
A
#
# COMPACT_ATOMS: atom_id res chain seq x y z
N MET A 1 8.46 6.40 -8.30
CA MET A 1 7.28 6.33 -7.42
C MET A 1 6.36 7.50 -7.73
N ASP A 2 5.04 7.34 -7.59
CA ASP A 2 4.07 8.37 -7.99
C ASP A 2 3.69 9.36 -6.87
N ALA A 3 4.04 9.08 -5.60
CA ALA A 3 3.61 9.79 -4.38
C ALA A 3 2.09 10.07 -4.28
N THR A 4 1.30 9.46 -5.15
CA THR A 4 -0.13 9.68 -5.29
C THR A 4 -0.85 8.70 -4.38
N ASN A 5 -0.50 7.41 -4.49
CA ASN A 5 -1.05 6.35 -3.64
C ASN A 5 0.04 5.52 -2.95
N THR A 6 1.31 5.67 -3.35
CA THR A 6 2.40 4.84 -2.82
C THR A 6 3.47 5.66 -2.12
N ALA A 7 3.98 5.15 -0.99
CA ALA A 7 5.21 5.56 -0.34
C ALA A 7 6.15 4.35 -0.18
N VAL A 8 7.45 4.51 -0.43
CA VAL A 8 8.48 3.47 -0.20
C VAL A 8 9.49 3.98 0.80
N PHE A 9 9.82 3.11 1.75
CA PHE A 9 10.78 3.30 2.83
C PHE A 9 11.91 2.28 2.65
N PRO A 10 13.09 2.73 2.24
CA PRO A 10 14.28 1.88 2.23
C PRO A 10 14.64 1.40 3.65
N GLN A 11 15.46 0.35 3.73
CA GLN A 11 15.96 -0.12 5.03
C GLN A 11 16.98 0.83 5.68
N ASP A 12 17.63 1.67 4.87
CA ASP A 12 18.54 2.73 5.32
C ASP A 12 17.84 4.10 5.29
N THR A 13 18.39 5.07 6.02
CA THR A 13 17.96 6.47 5.97
C THR A 13 17.85 6.96 4.53
N ALA A 14 16.73 7.62 4.23
CA ALA A 14 16.43 8.14 2.90
C ALA A 14 15.99 9.60 2.94
N VAL A 15 16.26 10.32 1.85
CA VAL A 15 15.72 11.65 1.61
C VAL A 15 14.69 11.58 0.49
N VAL A 16 13.49 12.09 0.74
CA VAL A 16 12.40 12.16 -0.24
C VAL A 16 12.13 13.62 -0.59
N LEU A 17 12.01 13.86 -1.90
CA LEU A 17 11.59 15.15 -2.46
C LEU A 17 10.15 15.02 -2.96
N LEU A 18 9.23 15.83 -2.41
CA LEU A 18 7.82 15.85 -2.82
C LEU A 18 7.43 17.23 -3.35
N ASP A 19 6.86 17.27 -4.55
CA ASP A 19 6.28 18.48 -5.17
C ASP A 19 4.74 18.45 -5.19
N ASN A 20 4.15 17.34 -4.75
CA ASN A 20 2.72 17.13 -4.58
C ASN A 20 2.45 16.19 -3.39
N VAL A 21 1.30 16.37 -2.73
CA VAL A 21 0.89 15.59 -1.55
C VAL A 21 -0.39 14.85 -1.89
N GLY A 22 -0.25 13.67 -2.52
CA GLY A 22 -1.30 12.67 -2.60
C GLY A 22 -1.42 11.86 -1.31
N LEU A 23 -2.19 10.77 -1.34
CA LEU A 23 -2.27 9.84 -0.21
C LEU A 23 -0.90 9.23 0.12
N GLY A 24 -0.10 8.89 -0.89
CA GLY A 24 1.28 8.42 -0.70
C GLY A 24 2.19 9.48 -0.10
N GLY A 25 2.16 10.71 -0.64
CA GLY A 25 2.91 11.85 -0.10
C GLY A 25 2.54 12.18 1.35
N GLN A 26 1.27 12.02 1.71
CA GLN A 26 0.82 12.19 3.09
C GLN A 26 1.46 11.17 4.05
N VAL A 27 1.67 9.92 3.62
CA VAL A 27 2.39 8.92 4.42
C VAL A 27 3.83 9.36 4.69
N TYR A 28 4.50 9.95 3.72
CA TYR A 28 5.84 10.49 3.92
C TYR A 28 5.88 11.66 4.90
N LEU A 29 4.94 12.60 4.79
CA LEU A 29 4.87 13.72 5.72
C LEU A 29 4.60 13.28 7.16
N GLU A 30 3.80 12.23 7.34
CA GLU A 30 3.51 11.67 8.67
C GLU A 30 4.71 10.92 9.26
N ALA A 31 5.53 10.29 8.42
CA ALA A 31 6.67 9.48 8.84
C ALA A 31 8.00 10.25 8.90
N ALA A 32 8.07 11.45 8.32
CA ALA A 32 9.30 12.22 8.26
C ALA A 32 9.79 12.64 9.65
N GLU A 33 11.07 12.39 9.92
CA GLU A 33 11.73 12.88 11.13
C GLU A 33 12.03 14.37 10.99
N GLU A 34 12.54 14.77 9.83
CA GLU A 34 12.81 16.16 9.48
C GLU A 34 12.04 16.55 8.23
N THR A 35 11.48 17.76 8.25
CA THR A 35 10.79 18.35 7.10
C THR A 35 11.32 19.76 6.85
N ALA A 36 11.79 19.99 5.62
CA ALA A 36 12.06 21.32 5.11
C ALA A 36 11.11 21.65 3.96
N VAL A 37 10.55 22.86 3.98
CA VAL A 37 9.64 23.36 2.94
C VAL A 37 10.35 24.44 2.16
N ILE A 38 10.57 24.19 0.87
CA ILE A 38 11.19 25.12 -0.06
C ILE A 38 10.07 25.78 -0.88
N PRO A 39 9.79 27.08 -0.66
CA PRO A 39 8.81 27.79 -1.46
C PRO A 39 9.30 27.90 -2.91
N GLN A 40 8.42 27.62 -3.87
CA GLN A 40 8.69 27.82 -5.29
C GLN A 40 8.17 29.20 -5.75
N ARG A 41 8.18 29.46 -7.07
CA ARG A 41 7.75 30.78 -7.59
C ARG A 41 6.27 30.98 -7.30
N ARG A 42 5.84 32.24 -7.37
CA ARG A 42 4.43 32.61 -7.16
C ARG A 42 3.54 31.84 -8.16
N GLY A 43 2.65 31.00 -7.63
CA GLY A 43 1.73 30.17 -8.42
C GLY A 43 2.18 28.70 -8.56
N GLU A 44 3.35 28.33 -8.04
CA GLU A 44 3.85 26.95 -7.99
C GLU A 44 3.63 26.35 -6.59
N ASN A 45 3.58 25.01 -6.51
CA ASN A 45 3.50 24.28 -5.24
C ASN A 45 4.83 24.36 -4.47
N ALA A 46 4.79 24.19 -3.15
CA ALA A 46 6.02 24.06 -2.38
C ALA A 46 6.70 22.70 -2.65
N LEU A 47 8.03 22.68 -2.59
CA LEU A 47 8.81 21.45 -2.56
C LEU A 47 9.09 21.07 -1.10
N TYR A 48 8.78 19.83 -0.72
CA TYR A 48 9.09 19.27 0.58
C TYR A 48 10.34 18.41 0.46
N VAL A 49 11.27 18.59 1.39
CA VAL A 49 12.45 17.75 1.57
C VAL A 49 12.29 17.04 2.91
N LEU A 50 12.18 15.72 2.85
CA LEU A 50 11.84 14.88 3.99
C LEU A 50 12.98 13.91 4.27
N THR A 51 13.43 13.85 5.52
CA THR A 51 14.35 12.81 5.98
C THR A 51 13.52 11.69 6.61
N LEU A 52 13.74 10.46 6.16
CA LEU A 52 13.09 9.25 6.64
C LEU A 52 14.15 8.35 7.26
N ASP A 53 14.05 8.12 8.57
CA ASP A 53 14.95 7.22 9.30
C ASP A 53 14.31 5.86 9.60
N GLU A 54 13.01 5.84 9.86
CA GLU A 54 12.26 4.62 10.15
C GLU A 54 11.02 4.49 9.26
N SER A 55 10.63 3.25 9.00
CA SER A 55 9.37 2.93 8.34
C SER A 55 8.19 3.09 9.32
N PRO A 56 7.02 3.57 8.87
CA PRO A 56 5.86 3.70 9.74
C PRO A 56 5.33 2.33 10.17
N ALA A 57 5.01 2.20 11.47
CA ALA A 57 4.37 1.01 12.00
C ALA A 57 2.88 0.95 11.63
N PRO A 58 2.35 -0.20 11.17
CA PRO A 58 0.93 -0.36 10.91
C PRO A 58 0.12 -0.40 12.21
N ASN A 59 -1.18 -0.08 12.14
CA ASN A 59 -2.09 -0.30 13.30
C ASN A 59 -2.22 -1.79 13.66
N TYR A 60 -2.21 -2.66 12.65
CA TYR A 60 -2.33 -4.10 12.80
C TYR A 60 -1.19 -4.79 12.04
N ILE A 61 -0.48 -5.68 12.73
CA ILE A 61 0.63 -6.45 12.17
C ILE A 61 0.11 -7.83 11.76
N PHE A 62 0.48 -8.28 10.57
CA PHE A 62 0.28 -9.68 10.21
C PHE A 62 1.34 -10.57 10.88
N ASN A 63 0.90 -11.56 11.65
CA ASN A 63 1.79 -12.48 12.34
C ASN A 63 1.25 -13.93 12.32
N PRO A 64 1.90 -14.86 11.60
CA PRO A 64 3.05 -14.62 10.70
C PRO A 64 2.64 -13.77 9.48
N PRO A 65 3.60 -13.08 8.83
CA PRO A 65 3.29 -12.29 7.65
C PRO A 65 2.95 -13.21 6.44
N PRO A 66 1.84 -12.95 5.72
CA PRO A 66 1.54 -13.63 4.46
C PRO A 66 2.58 -13.34 3.41
N ILE A 67 3.11 -14.39 2.77
CA ILE A 67 4.12 -14.28 1.72
C ILE A 67 3.51 -14.72 0.39
N LEU A 68 3.77 -13.96 -0.66
CA LEU A 68 3.31 -14.21 -2.02
C LEU A 68 4.35 -14.99 -2.84
N THR A 69 3.93 -15.61 -3.95
CA THR A 69 4.81 -16.39 -4.84
C THR A 69 5.91 -15.57 -5.52
N ASN A 70 5.82 -14.24 -5.49
CA ASN A 70 6.87 -13.31 -5.92
C ASN A 70 7.75 -12.81 -4.75
N TRP A 71 7.64 -13.41 -3.56
CA TRP A 71 8.36 -13.07 -2.34
C TRP A 71 8.01 -11.72 -1.71
N VAL A 72 6.94 -11.05 -2.19
CA VAL A 72 6.33 -9.96 -1.42
C VAL A 72 5.77 -10.51 -0.11
N SER A 73 5.99 -9.79 0.98
CA SER A 73 5.49 -10.14 2.30
C SER A 73 4.59 -9.04 2.85
N TYR A 74 3.35 -9.34 3.20
CA TYR A 74 2.47 -8.37 3.84
C TYR A 74 2.87 -8.15 5.30
N ALA A 75 3.24 -6.92 5.65
CA ALA A 75 3.70 -6.55 6.99
C ALA A 75 2.53 -6.20 7.91
N GLY A 76 1.55 -5.44 7.40
CA GLY A 76 0.40 -5.02 8.19
C GLY A 76 -0.56 -4.11 7.42
N TYR A 77 -1.50 -3.54 8.15
CA TYR A 77 -2.47 -2.58 7.63
C TYR A 77 -2.96 -1.60 8.71
N ASP A 78 -3.51 -0.47 8.27
CA ASP A 78 -4.16 0.49 9.15
C ASP A 78 -5.68 0.28 9.19
N ALA A 79 -6.33 0.74 10.27
CA ALA A 79 -7.78 0.76 10.33
C ALA A 79 -8.34 1.63 9.18
N PRO A 80 -9.38 1.20 8.45
CA PRO A 80 -10.04 2.04 7.45
C PRO A 80 -10.62 3.30 8.10
N VAL A 81 -10.31 4.47 7.54
CA VAL A 81 -10.85 5.75 7.98
C VAL A 81 -11.97 6.16 7.03
N LEU A 82 -13.22 6.07 7.49
CA LEU A 82 -14.38 6.49 6.69
C LEU A 82 -14.41 8.01 6.51
N ALA A 83 -14.80 8.45 5.32
CA ALA A 83 -15.18 9.82 5.07
C ALA A 83 -16.50 10.16 5.79
N GLU A 84 -16.78 11.45 5.97
CA GLU A 84 -18.00 11.93 6.67
C GLU A 84 -19.30 11.41 6.04
N ASP A 85 -19.31 11.14 4.74
CA ASP A 85 -20.47 10.61 4.03
C ASP A 85 -20.69 9.10 4.21
N GLY A 86 -19.72 8.40 4.81
CA GLY A 86 -19.73 6.95 5.01
C GLY A 86 -19.62 6.12 3.73
N LYS A 87 -19.42 6.74 2.56
CA LYS A 87 -19.43 6.07 1.24
C LYS A 87 -18.05 5.76 0.70
N THR A 88 -17.03 6.36 1.29
CA THR A 88 -15.63 6.07 0.96
C THR A 88 -14.80 5.94 2.23
N ALA A 89 -13.72 5.18 2.14
CA ALA A 89 -12.72 5.09 3.19
C ALA A 89 -11.32 5.26 2.62
N VAL A 90 -10.41 5.81 3.43
CA VAL A 90 -8.98 5.68 3.19
C VAL A 90 -8.47 4.46 3.94
N TRP A 91 -7.77 3.57 3.24
CA TRP A 91 -7.17 2.38 3.82
C TRP A 91 -5.72 2.24 3.38
N ARG A 92 -4.85 1.81 4.29
CA ARG A 92 -3.42 1.64 4.04
C ARG A 92 -3.00 0.22 4.34
N VAL A 93 -2.16 -0.32 3.47
CA VAL A 93 -1.53 -1.63 3.63
C VAL A 93 -0.02 -1.50 3.42
N GLN A 94 0.73 -2.17 4.28
CA GLN A 94 2.18 -2.18 4.28
C GLN A 94 2.68 -3.57 3.86
N TRP A 95 3.64 -3.60 2.94
CA TRP A 95 4.25 -4.83 2.45
C TRP A 95 5.74 -4.62 2.17
N ASN A 96 6.55 -5.64 2.41
CA ASN A 96 7.95 -5.66 2.04
C ASN A 96 8.10 -6.17 0.61
N THR A 97 8.93 -5.49 -0.17
CA THR A 97 9.31 -5.89 -1.53
C THR A 97 9.95 -7.28 -1.55
N GLY A 98 9.62 -8.04 -2.60
CA GLY A 98 10.31 -9.27 -2.95
C GLY A 98 11.54 -9.00 -3.83
N GLU A 99 11.90 -9.99 -4.64
CA GLU A 99 12.99 -9.87 -5.61
C GLU A 99 12.62 -8.95 -6.78
N PRO A 100 13.57 -8.13 -7.29
CA PRO A 100 13.33 -7.29 -8.44
C PRO A 100 12.87 -8.10 -9.67
N SER A 101 11.92 -7.54 -10.42
CA SER A 101 11.31 -8.21 -11.57
C SER A 101 10.96 -7.24 -12.68
N ALA A 102 10.97 -7.71 -13.94
CA ALA A 102 10.44 -6.95 -15.07
C ALA A 102 8.92 -7.05 -15.21
N ALA A 103 8.26 -7.83 -14.34
CA ALA A 103 6.82 -8.04 -14.38
C ALA A 103 6.05 -6.77 -14.02
N ASP A 104 5.02 -6.46 -14.80
CA ASP A 104 4.06 -5.41 -14.45
C ASP A 104 3.09 -5.96 -13.42
N THR A 105 3.18 -5.47 -12.18
CA THR A 105 2.43 -5.99 -11.04
C THR A 105 1.45 -4.93 -10.54
N HIS A 106 0.23 -5.36 -10.29
CA HIS A 106 -0.82 -4.53 -9.72
C HIS A 106 -1.25 -5.11 -8.38
N ILE A 107 -1.68 -4.23 -7.48
CA ILE A 107 -2.31 -4.58 -6.21
C ILE A 107 -3.79 -4.22 -6.28
N PHE A 108 -4.64 -5.09 -5.75
CA PHE A 108 -6.07 -4.84 -5.64
C PHE A 108 -6.53 -4.81 -4.19
N VAL A 109 -7.66 -4.15 -3.98
CA VAL A 109 -8.44 -4.19 -2.75
C VAL A 109 -9.90 -4.45 -3.10
N HIS A 110 -10.47 -5.49 -2.48
CA HIS A 110 -11.90 -5.75 -2.49
C HIS A 110 -12.46 -5.48 -1.10
N VAL A 111 -13.56 -4.74 -1.01
CA VAL A 111 -14.34 -4.59 0.23
C VAL A 111 -15.69 -5.25 0.01
N LEU A 112 -16.01 -6.21 0.88
CA LEU A 112 -17.24 -6.98 0.82
C LEU A 112 -18.10 -6.69 2.06
N ASN A 113 -19.42 -6.66 1.86
CA ASN A 113 -20.38 -6.71 2.96
C ASN A 113 -21.02 -8.10 3.09
N LYS A 114 -21.79 -8.30 4.17
CA LYS A 114 -22.46 -9.58 4.46
C LYS A 114 -23.54 -9.96 3.42
N ALA A 115 -24.02 -9.01 2.62
CA ALA A 115 -24.96 -9.27 1.53
C ALA A 115 -24.27 -9.71 0.23
N GLY A 116 -22.93 -9.75 0.20
CA GLY A 116 -22.15 -10.11 -0.99
C GLY A 116 -21.93 -8.95 -1.96
N GLU A 117 -22.28 -7.72 -1.59
CA GLU A 117 -21.87 -6.54 -2.36
C GLU A 117 -20.35 -6.39 -2.26
N ARG A 118 -19.71 -6.21 -3.41
CA ARG A 118 -18.27 -6.01 -3.53
C ARG A 118 -17.96 -4.65 -4.17
N LYS A 119 -17.09 -3.87 -3.52
CA LYS A 119 -16.41 -2.72 -4.11
C LYS A 119 -14.95 -3.09 -4.37
N GLN A 120 -14.37 -2.53 -5.44
CA GLN A 120 -13.02 -2.84 -5.86
C GLN A 120 -12.29 -1.56 -6.24
N VAL A 121 -11.00 -1.52 -5.91
CA VAL A 121 -10.01 -0.63 -6.51
C VAL A 121 -8.72 -1.42 -6.75
N ASP A 122 -7.96 -1.03 -7.76
CA ASP A 122 -6.64 -1.57 -8.03
C ASP A 122 -5.73 -0.49 -8.61
N THR A 123 -4.43 -0.69 -8.49
CA THR A 123 -3.41 0.21 -9.01
C THR A 123 -2.10 -0.53 -9.27
N ALA A 124 -1.26 0.04 -10.14
CA ALA A 124 0.10 -0.47 -10.33
C ALA A 124 0.90 -0.27 -9.04
N VAL A 125 1.68 -1.28 -8.65
CA VAL A 125 2.57 -1.16 -7.48
C VAL A 125 3.80 -0.31 -7.81
N PHE A 126 4.58 0.05 -6.79
CA PHE A 126 5.93 0.58 -7.00
C PHE A 126 6.71 -0.34 -7.95
N LEU A 127 7.30 0.22 -8.99
CA LEU A 127 7.83 -0.52 -10.14
C LEU A 127 8.71 -1.71 -9.70
N PRO A 128 8.33 -2.96 -10.00
CA PRO A 128 9.07 -4.14 -9.55
C PRO A 128 10.54 -4.18 -9.97
N ALA A 129 10.90 -3.52 -11.06
CA ALA A 129 12.29 -3.43 -11.51
C ALA A 129 13.18 -2.57 -10.58
N GLN A 130 12.57 -1.80 -9.66
CA GLN A 130 13.27 -0.92 -8.71
C GLN A 130 13.27 -1.46 -7.29
N TRP A 131 12.62 -2.60 -7.03
CA TRP A 131 12.58 -3.20 -5.70
C TRP A 131 13.99 -3.49 -5.19
N GLN A 132 14.30 -3.04 -3.98
CA GLN A 132 15.38 -3.63 -3.19
C GLN A 132 14.74 -4.56 -2.17
N PRO A 133 15.19 -5.82 -2.01
CA PRO A 133 14.59 -6.75 -1.08
C PRO A 133 14.47 -6.16 0.33
N GLY A 134 13.28 -6.23 0.92
CA GLY A 134 13.01 -5.77 2.28
C GLY A 134 12.58 -4.30 2.41
N ASP A 135 12.67 -3.47 1.36
CA ASP A 135 12.07 -2.14 1.37
C ASP A 135 10.59 -2.24 1.76
N LEU A 136 10.13 -1.37 2.65
CA LEU A 136 8.72 -1.30 3.02
C LEU A 136 7.98 -0.39 2.05
N VAL A 137 6.90 -0.89 1.47
CA VAL A 137 5.99 -0.12 0.64
C VAL A 137 4.66 0.05 1.37
N VAL A 138 4.18 1.28 1.46
CA VAL A 138 2.85 1.63 1.93
C VAL A 138 2.00 2.00 0.73
N ASN A 139 0.93 1.25 0.51
CA ASN A 139 -0.10 1.59 -0.48
C ASN A 139 -1.34 2.14 0.24
N ALA A 140 -1.72 3.36 -0.11
CA ALA A 140 -2.88 4.06 0.41
C ALA A 140 -3.97 4.16 -0.66
N PHE A 141 -5.15 3.66 -0.34
CA PHE A 141 -6.28 3.60 -1.25
C PHE A 141 -7.42 4.48 -0.76
N ARG A 142 -8.07 5.19 -1.70
CA ARG A 142 -9.42 5.70 -1.51
C ARG A 142 -10.39 4.68 -2.09
N ILE A 143 -11.14 4.00 -1.23
CA ILE A 143 -11.97 2.87 -1.61
C ILE A 143 -13.45 3.25 -1.47
N PRO A 144 -14.32 2.93 -2.44
CA PRO A 144 -15.76 2.95 -2.22
C PRO A 144 -16.13 1.97 -1.10
N TRP A 145 -16.88 2.44 -0.12
CA TRP A 145 -17.20 1.69 1.09
C TRP A 145 -18.65 1.20 1.06
N PRO A 146 -18.91 -0.11 1.00
CA PRO A 146 -20.27 -0.62 1.07
C PRO A 146 -20.82 -0.50 2.49
N GLU A 147 -22.15 -0.37 2.62
CA GLU A 147 -22.80 -0.43 3.93
C GLU A 147 -22.53 -1.78 4.59
N ASN A 148 -22.27 -1.75 5.90
CA ASN A 148 -21.97 -2.94 6.71
C ASN A 148 -20.82 -3.78 6.12
N ALA A 149 -19.78 -3.11 5.61
CA ALA A 149 -18.53 -3.75 5.19
C ALA A 149 -18.04 -4.70 6.30
N SER A 150 -17.65 -5.90 5.92
CA SER A 150 -17.28 -6.98 6.85
C SER A 150 -15.95 -7.63 6.52
N LEU A 151 -15.47 -7.49 5.29
CA LEU A 151 -14.25 -8.15 4.83
C LEU A 151 -13.50 -7.26 3.84
N ILE A 152 -12.20 -7.13 4.05
CA ILE A 152 -11.26 -6.61 3.04
C ILE A 152 -10.47 -7.81 2.51
N ARG A 153 -10.33 -7.91 1.19
CA ARG A 153 -9.39 -8.83 0.53
C ARG A 153 -8.38 -8.01 -0.25
N THR A 154 -7.09 -8.31 -0.11
CA THR A 154 -6.03 -7.68 -0.91
C THR A 154 -5.03 -8.71 -1.41
N GLY A 155 -4.54 -8.52 -2.63
CA GLY A 155 -3.57 -9.39 -3.27
C GLY A 155 -2.93 -8.67 -4.45
N MET A 156 -2.05 -9.39 -5.16
CA MET A 156 -1.38 -8.87 -6.35
C MET A 156 -1.64 -9.75 -7.57
N TYR A 157 -1.51 -9.16 -8.76
CA TYR A 157 -1.63 -9.88 -10.02
C TYR A 157 -0.72 -9.28 -11.09
N LEU A 158 -0.46 -10.06 -12.13
CA LEU A 158 0.31 -9.64 -13.30
C LEU A 158 -0.58 -8.90 -14.31
N TYR A 159 -0.17 -7.72 -14.76
CA TYR A 159 -0.85 -6.97 -15.81
C TYR A 159 -0.16 -7.19 -17.17
N PRO A 160 -0.91 -7.31 -18.29
CA PRO A 160 -2.37 -7.34 -18.41
C PRO A 160 -2.99 -8.74 -18.30
N SER A 161 -2.22 -9.79 -17.96
CA SER A 161 -2.72 -11.17 -17.99
C SER A 161 -3.77 -11.49 -16.91
N LEU A 162 -3.83 -10.67 -15.86
CA LEU A 162 -4.67 -10.86 -14.67
C LEU A 162 -4.37 -12.16 -13.91
N GLU A 163 -3.17 -12.72 -14.10
CA GLU A 163 -2.74 -13.91 -13.38
C GLU A 163 -2.46 -13.55 -11.92
N PRO A 164 -3.09 -14.22 -10.95
CA PRO A 164 -2.91 -13.90 -9.53
C PRO A 164 -1.52 -14.31 -9.06
N ILE A 165 -0.92 -13.45 -8.25
CA ILE A 165 0.27 -13.79 -7.46
C ILE A 165 -0.23 -14.36 -6.14
N LEU A 166 -0.09 -15.67 -5.99
CA LEU A 166 -0.72 -16.43 -4.91
C LEU A 166 0.01 -16.25 -3.58
N VAL A 167 -0.74 -16.29 -2.49
CA VAL A 167 -0.25 -16.37 -1.11
C VAL A 167 0.12 -17.83 -0.82
N PHE A 168 1.25 -18.05 -0.16
CA PHE A 168 1.67 -19.36 0.34
C PHE A 168 0.88 -19.77 1.61
N ASP A 169 0.57 -21.05 1.74
CA ASP A 169 0.13 -21.64 3.01
C ASP A 169 1.30 -21.87 3.97
N ALA A 170 0.99 -22.36 5.18
CA ALA A 170 2.00 -22.66 6.20
C ALA A 170 2.99 -23.77 5.80
N ALA A 171 2.69 -24.56 4.77
CA ALA A 171 3.58 -25.59 4.22
C ALA A 171 4.38 -25.08 3.00
N GLY A 172 4.19 -23.82 2.57
CA GLY A 172 4.86 -23.22 1.43
C GLY A 172 4.21 -23.55 0.08
N ASN A 173 2.97 -24.04 0.05
CA ASN A 173 2.25 -24.27 -1.21
C ASN A 173 1.43 -23.03 -1.59
N PRO A 174 1.35 -22.68 -2.88
CA PRO A 174 0.41 -21.65 -3.33
C PRO A 174 -1.03 -22.03 -2.95
N TYR A 175 -1.74 -21.12 -2.29
CA TYR A 175 -3.02 -21.43 -1.64
C TYR A 175 -4.19 -20.54 -2.08
N THR A 176 -4.05 -19.22 -1.96
CA THR A 176 -5.14 -18.26 -2.22
C THR A 176 -4.61 -17.05 -2.99
N ASP A 177 -5.49 -16.29 -3.64
CA ASP A 177 -5.15 -15.09 -4.41
C ASP A 177 -5.10 -13.80 -3.57
N ALA A 178 -5.52 -13.86 -2.31
CA ALA A 178 -5.62 -12.69 -1.44
C ALA A 178 -5.45 -13.02 0.03
N VAL A 179 -4.93 -12.05 0.79
CA VAL A 179 -5.06 -11.99 2.24
C VAL A 179 -6.44 -11.44 2.57
N GLU A 180 -7.07 -11.98 3.62
CA GLU A 180 -8.41 -11.60 4.06
C GLU A 180 -8.37 -10.97 5.47
N ILE A 181 -9.05 -9.85 5.65
CA ILE A 181 -9.10 -9.06 6.88
C ILE A 181 -10.55 -8.83 7.25
N THR A 182 -10.98 -9.35 8.39
CA THR A 182 -12.34 -9.10 8.90
C THR A 182 -12.41 -7.69 9.49
N ILE A 183 -13.49 -6.97 9.16
CA ILE A 183 -13.81 -5.68 9.76
C ILE A 183 -14.78 -5.96 10.92
N GLU A 184 -14.41 -5.56 12.13
CA GLU A 184 -15.26 -5.65 13.34
C GLU A 184 -16.24 -4.48 13.45
#